data_AF-A0A9X4L005-F1
#
_entry.id   AF-A0A9X4L005-F1
#
_cell.length_a   1.000
_cell.length_b   1.000
_cell.length_c   1.000
_cell.angle_alpha   90.00
_cell.angle_beta   90.00
_cell.angle_gamma   90.00
#
_symmetry.space_group_name_H-M   'P 1'
#
loop_
_entity.id
_entity.type
_entity.pdbx_description
1 polymer ?
#
loop_
_entity_poly.entity_id
_entity_poly.type
_entity_poly.pdbx_seq_one_letter_code
_entity_poly.pdbx_strand_id
1 'polypeptide(L)'
;MQQKHPTNAQGQKVYGMAPLFDWGLVPYEMFDRLFNRINKNNLFVYLEPGTFKPAGGILDPNVAYWEGTKFYRKANEMGVLDPDSFTQKYENFTEKVKSGRVLLSPWTWAGVTEANAALAKEDPLKGWEPLPVPAGQTVYLGEFGENGFSNRLVMISKNSKHPERAMELIDYLQSFEGSRLIQNGIQGKDWDVVDGKPQWKQATIDAQKNDPNFSQNTGIGLYWNLAGFVDGYPDPDYGTPINFTNQADFWRTQMTELDQDYSKHYGVSYPGELVEKRVEAGEIRTIYYDMDNELGTDTSMPDDIKRIETKVTDYLVRMAPKLIYAATEEAYDSTQAKMMDELKGMGAQKAIDYWMANMTKASETYAGLKK
;
A
#
# COMPACT_ATOMS: atom_id res chain seq x y z
N MET A 1 20.68 -9.62 9.37
CA MET A 1 20.07 -10.83 8.79
C MET A 1 20.89 -11.42 7.65
N GLN A 2 21.17 -10.69 6.56
CA GLN A 2 21.95 -11.22 5.41
C GLN A 2 23.30 -11.85 5.79
N GLN A 3 24.09 -11.24 6.68
CA GLN A 3 25.36 -11.84 7.14
C GLN A 3 25.19 -13.16 7.90
N LYS A 4 24.07 -13.32 8.63
CA LYS A 4 23.74 -14.55 9.36
C LYS A 4 23.14 -15.63 8.45
N HIS A 5 22.43 -15.20 7.40
CA HIS A 5 21.75 -16.05 6.43
C HIS A 5 22.09 -15.59 4.99
N PRO A 6 23.31 -15.84 4.51
CA PRO A 6 23.80 -15.30 3.23
C PRO A 6 23.24 -16.04 2.01
N THR A 7 22.73 -17.26 2.19
CA THR A 7 22.12 -18.08 1.14
C THR A 7 20.83 -18.74 1.63
N ASN A 8 19.90 -18.99 0.72
CA ASN A 8 18.73 -19.83 1.00
C ASN A 8 19.12 -21.33 1.00
N ALA A 9 18.15 -22.21 1.21
CA ALA A 9 18.35 -23.66 1.26
C ALA A 9 18.93 -24.26 -0.05
N GLN A 10 18.73 -23.58 -1.19
CA GLN A 10 19.26 -23.96 -2.50
C GLN A 10 20.65 -23.35 -2.79
N GLY A 11 21.28 -22.70 -1.81
CA GLY A 11 22.59 -22.06 -1.97
C GLY A 11 22.55 -20.75 -2.77
N GLN A 12 21.37 -20.22 -3.08
CA GLN A 12 21.22 -18.96 -3.82
C GLN A 12 21.42 -17.78 -2.86
N LYS A 13 22.13 -16.76 -3.31
CA LYS A 13 22.43 -15.57 -2.50
C LYS A 13 21.15 -14.86 -2.04
N VAL A 14 21.17 -14.44 -0.77
CA VAL A 14 20.16 -13.63 -0.11
C VAL A 14 20.56 -12.15 -0.16
N TYR A 15 19.59 -11.28 -0.43
CA TYR A 15 19.74 -9.83 -0.45
C TYR A 15 18.86 -9.19 0.64
N GLY A 16 19.26 -8.02 1.13
CA GLY A 16 18.45 -7.25 2.06
C GLY A 16 17.17 -6.72 1.41
N MET A 17 17.26 -6.28 0.15
CA MET A 17 16.14 -5.69 -0.58
C MET A 17 16.29 -5.92 -2.09
N ALA A 18 15.15 -5.97 -2.78
CA ALA A 18 15.10 -6.05 -4.24
C ALA A 18 14.00 -5.13 -4.79
N PRO A 19 14.24 -3.80 -4.89
CA PRO A 19 13.28 -2.84 -5.45
C PRO A 19 12.71 -3.28 -6.79
N LEU A 20 11.42 -3.01 -7.03
CA LEU A 20 10.69 -3.43 -8.24
C LEU A 20 10.61 -2.29 -9.26
N PHE A 21 11.65 -2.08 -10.05
CA PHE A 21 11.69 -1.02 -11.07
C PHE A 21 10.85 -1.32 -12.32
N ASP A 22 10.31 -2.53 -12.45
CA ASP A 22 9.35 -2.90 -13.51
C ASP A 22 8.08 -2.04 -13.47
N TRP A 23 7.73 -1.52 -12.28
CA TRP A 23 6.61 -0.61 -12.08
C TRP A 23 7.02 0.87 -12.09
N GLY A 24 8.15 1.18 -12.74
CA GLY A 24 8.65 2.54 -12.88
C GLY A 24 9.11 3.14 -11.56
N LEU A 25 8.37 4.12 -11.05
CA LEU A 25 8.74 4.91 -9.88
C LEU A 25 8.14 4.40 -8.56
N VAL A 26 7.32 3.35 -8.59
CA VAL A 26 6.69 2.76 -7.40
C VAL A 26 7.68 2.47 -6.26
N PRO A 27 8.92 1.96 -6.50
CA PRO A 27 9.86 1.70 -5.40
C PRO A 27 10.22 2.93 -4.56
N TYR A 28 9.92 4.14 -5.01
CA TYR A 28 10.21 5.35 -4.26
C TYR A 28 9.01 5.85 -3.43
N GLU A 29 7.79 5.39 -3.70
CA GLU A 29 6.57 5.88 -3.03
C GLU A 29 6.60 5.72 -1.50
N MET A 30 7.24 4.65 -1.02
CA MET A 30 7.37 4.41 0.43
C MET A 30 8.16 5.50 1.15
N PHE A 31 9.09 6.19 0.48
CA PHE A 31 9.90 7.23 1.13
C PHE A 31 9.06 8.46 1.46
N ASP A 32 8.13 8.86 0.59
CA ASP A 32 7.22 9.97 0.93
C ASP A 32 6.34 9.61 2.12
N ARG A 33 5.82 8.37 2.15
CA ARG A 33 5.02 7.88 3.28
C ARG A 33 5.81 7.92 4.58
N LEU A 34 7.09 7.52 4.60
CA LEU A 34 7.94 7.58 5.80
C LEU A 34 8.21 9.01 6.29
N PHE A 35 8.24 10.00 5.37
CA PHE A 35 8.49 11.42 5.66
C PHE A 35 7.22 12.26 5.79
N ASN A 36 6.09 11.63 6.14
CA ASN A 36 4.82 12.32 6.34
C ASN A 36 4.31 13.06 5.09
N ARG A 37 4.41 12.44 3.92
CA ARG A 37 3.93 12.97 2.63
C ARG A 37 3.10 11.93 1.89
N ILE A 38 2.16 12.42 1.08
CA ILE A 38 1.39 11.61 0.14
C ILE A 38 1.87 11.93 -1.27
N ASN A 39 2.33 10.92 -2.02
CA ASN A 39 2.72 11.15 -3.41
C ASN A 39 1.49 11.16 -4.33
N LYS A 40 1.58 11.89 -5.45
CA LYS A 40 0.53 11.94 -6.46
C LYS A 40 1.11 12.04 -7.87
N ASN A 41 0.43 11.38 -8.82
CA ASN A 41 0.78 11.32 -10.24
C ASN A 41 2.24 10.94 -10.48
N ASN A 42 2.64 9.71 -10.12
CA ASN A 42 4.02 9.22 -10.33
C ASN A 42 5.09 10.12 -9.67
N LEU A 43 4.86 10.54 -8.42
CA LEU A 43 5.78 11.40 -7.65
C LEU A 43 6.00 12.81 -8.22
N PHE A 44 5.15 13.28 -9.14
CA PHE A 44 5.29 14.63 -9.70
C PHE A 44 5.05 15.71 -8.65
N VAL A 45 4.05 15.50 -7.81
CA VAL A 45 3.76 16.35 -6.65
C VAL A 45 3.60 15.50 -5.41
N TYR A 46 3.81 16.12 -4.25
CA TYR A 46 3.44 15.54 -2.97
C TYR A 46 2.46 16.45 -2.24
N LEU A 47 1.61 15.81 -1.43
CA LEU A 47 0.53 16.42 -0.68
C LEU A 47 0.82 16.29 0.82
N GLU A 48 0.36 17.27 1.58
CA GLU A 48 0.31 17.21 3.04
C GLU A 48 -0.78 16.22 3.49
N PRO A 49 -0.47 15.24 4.34
CA PRO A 49 -1.47 14.37 4.93
C PRO A 49 -2.57 15.16 5.66
N GLY A 50 -3.81 14.70 5.54
CA GLY A 50 -4.98 15.28 6.22
C GLY A 50 -5.58 16.52 5.55
N THR A 51 -4.78 17.38 4.90
CA THR A 51 -5.30 18.52 4.13
C THR A 51 -5.32 18.28 2.63
N PHE A 52 -4.51 17.33 2.15
CA PHE A 52 -4.28 17.05 0.73
C PHE A 52 -3.84 18.26 -0.09
N LYS A 53 -3.37 19.32 0.59
CA LYS A 53 -2.81 20.48 -0.08
C LYS A 53 -1.47 20.09 -0.69
N PRO A 54 -1.21 20.49 -1.93
CA PRO A 54 0.06 20.18 -2.57
C PRO A 54 1.16 21.08 -1.98
N ALA A 55 2.31 20.48 -1.67
CA ALA A 55 3.40 21.15 -0.94
C ALA A 55 4.73 21.21 -1.71
N GLY A 56 4.83 20.51 -2.84
CA GLY A 56 6.00 20.56 -3.71
C GLY A 56 5.94 19.49 -4.79
N GLY A 57 7.04 19.31 -5.50
CA GLY A 57 7.10 18.34 -6.59
C GLY A 57 8.50 17.86 -6.92
N ILE A 58 8.64 17.10 -8.00
CA ILE A 58 9.86 16.35 -8.35
C ILE A 58 11.14 17.20 -8.51
N LEU A 59 11.00 18.52 -8.62
CA LEU A 59 12.11 19.51 -8.62
C LEU A 59 12.53 19.98 -7.21
N ASP A 60 11.96 19.43 -6.14
CA ASP A 60 12.49 19.57 -4.78
C ASP A 60 13.52 18.43 -4.54
N PRO A 61 14.78 18.75 -4.19
CA PRO A 61 15.83 17.75 -4.05
C PRO A 61 15.63 16.75 -2.90
N ASN A 62 14.62 16.94 -2.04
CA ASN A 62 14.33 16.10 -0.87
C ASN A 62 13.04 15.27 -0.99
N VAL A 63 12.47 15.15 -2.19
CA VAL A 63 11.30 14.28 -2.43
C VAL A 63 11.67 12.79 -2.48
N ALA A 64 10.66 11.93 -2.42
CA ALA A 64 10.78 10.47 -2.45
C ALA A 64 11.79 9.92 -3.47
N TYR A 65 11.78 10.42 -4.71
CA TYR A 65 12.68 9.91 -5.75
C TYR A 65 14.16 10.10 -5.38
N TRP A 66 14.53 11.29 -4.90
CA TRP A 66 15.92 11.61 -4.56
C TRP A 66 16.34 10.95 -3.25
N GLU A 67 15.51 10.99 -2.22
CA GLU A 67 15.80 10.31 -0.96
C GLU A 67 15.88 8.78 -1.14
N GLY A 68 15.01 8.21 -1.96
CA GLY A 68 15.02 6.80 -2.26
C GLY A 68 16.22 6.35 -3.09
N THR A 69 16.67 7.15 -4.06
CA THR A 69 17.90 6.84 -4.80
C THR A 69 19.15 6.94 -3.93
N LYS A 70 19.23 7.89 -2.99
CA LYS A 70 20.28 7.92 -1.94
C LYS A 70 20.24 6.68 -1.06
N PHE A 71 19.05 6.27 -0.62
CA PHE A 71 18.87 5.07 0.20
C PHE A 71 19.33 3.81 -0.56
N TYR A 72 18.92 3.65 -1.81
CA TYR A 72 19.33 2.51 -2.63
C TYR A 72 20.81 2.54 -3.00
N ARG A 73 21.41 3.73 -3.17
CA ARG A 73 22.87 3.86 -3.29
C ARG A 73 23.55 3.32 -2.05
N LYS A 74 23.08 3.70 -0.85
CA LYS A 74 23.64 3.18 0.40
C LYS A 74 23.47 1.67 0.51
N ALA A 75 22.30 1.15 0.13
CA ALA A 75 22.05 -0.29 0.10
C ALA A 75 22.99 -1.03 -0.87
N ASN A 76 23.29 -0.44 -2.03
CA ASN A 76 24.25 -0.97 -2.97
C ASN A 76 25.67 -0.97 -2.40
N GLU A 77 26.13 0.14 -1.82
CA GLU A 77 27.44 0.23 -1.15
C GLU A 77 27.62 -0.86 -0.07
N MET A 78 26.54 -1.15 0.67
CA MET A 78 26.53 -2.17 1.71
C MET A 78 26.40 -3.60 1.17
N GLY A 79 26.21 -3.79 -0.13
CA GLY A 79 26.02 -5.10 -0.76
C GLY A 79 24.68 -5.78 -0.44
N VAL A 80 23.70 -5.01 0.05
CA VAL A 80 22.38 -5.51 0.46
C VAL A 80 21.32 -5.35 -0.64
N LEU A 81 21.60 -4.55 -1.67
CA LEU A 81 20.75 -4.39 -2.85
C LEU A 81 20.93 -5.56 -3.82
N ASP A 82 19.82 -6.13 -4.29
CA ASP A 82 19.84 -7.12 -5.36
C ASP A 82 20.18 -6.45 -6.72
N PRO A 83 21.29 -6.82 -7.39
CA PRO A 83 21.67 -6.23 -8.67
C PRO A 83 20.66 -6.52 -9.79
N ASP A 84 19.88 -7.60 -9.67
CA ASP A 84 18.86 -7.96 -10.66
C ASP A 84 17.64 -7.02 -10.60
N SER A 85 17.52 -6.15 -9.58
CA SER A 85 16.38 -5.27 -9.39
C SER A 85 16.03 -4.40 -10.60
N PHE A 86 17.01 -4.01 -11.40
CA PHE A 86 16.81 -3.18 -12.59
C PHE A 86 16.24 -3.92 -13.80
N THR A 87 16.21 -5.25 -13.76
CA THR A 87 15.77 -6.09 -14.89
C THR A 87 14.69 -7.10 -14.49
N GLN A 88 14.50 -7.34 -13.20
CA GLN A 88 13.50 -8.27 -12.68
C GLN A 88 12.07 -7.80 -12.96
N LYS A 89 11.19 -8.75 -13.25
CA LYS A 89 9.74 -8.56 -13.30
C LYS A 89 9.10 -8.85 -11.95
N TYR A 90 7.84 -8.46 -11.79
CA TYR A 90 7.08 -8.71 -10.56
C TYR A 90 7.08 -10.20 -10.15
N GLU A 91 6.98 -11.10 -11.11
CA GLU A 91 7.00 -12.54 -10.88
C GLU A 91 8.36 -12.97 -10.32
N ASN A 92 9.46 -12.43 -10.85
CA ASN A 92 10.80 -12.72 -10.33
C ASN A 92 10.98 -12.22 -8.90
N PHE A 93 10.46 -11.03 -8.56
CA PHE A 93 10.48 -10.51 -7.20
C PHE A 93 9.69 -11.40 -6.25
N THR A 94 8.46 -11.77 -6.63
CA THR A 94 7.58 -12.63 -5.82
C THR A 94 8.21 -14.00 -5.57
N GLU A 95 8.84 -14.61 -6.58
CA GLU A 95 9.59 -15.87 -6.40
C GLU A 95 10.78 -15.71 -5.45
N LYS A 96 11.48 -14.57 -5.47
CA LYS A 96 12.56 -14.29 -4.51
C LYS A 96 12.05 -14.17 -3.08
N VAL A 97 10.89 -13.53 -2.87
CA VAL A 97 10.24 -13.47 -1.54
C VAL A 97 9.89 -14.87 -1.06
N LYS A 98 9.17 -15.65 -1.87
CA LYS A 98 8.76 -17.03 -1.54
C LYS A 98 9.92 -17.97 -1.24
N SER A 99 11.05 -17.80 -1.95
CA SER A 99 12.25 -18.62 -1.78
C SER A 99 13.25 -18.09 -0.73
N GLY A 100 12.86 -17.05 0.02
CA GLY A 100 13.70 -16.47 1.10
C GLY A 100 14.97 -15.79 0.59
N ARG A 101 15.01 -15.35 -0.68
CA ARG A 101 16.17 -14.68 -1.29
C ARG A 101 16.20 -13.17 -1.03
N VAL A 102 15.13 -12.60 -0.50
CA VAL A 102 15.04 -11.19 -0.11
C VAL A 102 14.54 -11.13 1.33
N LEU A 103 14.99 -10.14 2.10
CA LEU A 103 14.69 -10.00 3.53
C LEU A 103 13.74 -8.84 3.86
N LEU A 104 13.38 -8.03 2.85
CA LEU A 104 12.44 -6.92 2.96
C LEU A 104 11.47 -6.95 1.77
N SER A 105 10.18 -7.01 2.05
CA SER A 105 9.12 -6.81 1.08
C SER A 105 8.31 -5.58 1.50
N PRO A 106 8.09 -4.59 0.61
CA PRO A 106 7.20 -3.48 0.91
C PRO A 106 5.71 -3.89 0.89
N TRP A 107 5.40 -5.12 0.46
CA TRP A 107 4.04 -5.62 0.31
C TRP A 107 3.86 -7.02 0.89
N THR A 108 2.84 -7.20 1.72
CA THR A 108 2.46 -8.51 2.27
C THR A 108 1.87 -9.43 1.19
N TRP A 109 1.18 -8.88 0.20
CA TRP A 109 0.59 -9.66 -0.90
C TRP A 109 1.60 -10.11 -1.96
N ALA A 110 2.85 -9.66 -1.90
CA ALA A 110 3.89 -10.02 -2.87
C ALA A 110 4.67 -11.30 -2.45
N GLY A 111 3.93 -12.37 -2.10
CA GLY A 111 4.50 -13.68 -1.78
C GLY A 111 4.84 -13.91 -0.30
N VAL A 112 4.60 -12.94 0.59
CA VAL A 112 4.92 -13.07 2.03
C VAL A 112 4.03 -14.10 2.70
N THR A 113 2.73 -14.12 2.37
CA THR A 113 1.77 -15.10 2.91
C THR A 113 2.19 -16.53 2.57
N GLU A 114 2.54 -16.79 1.32
CA GLU A 114 3.00 -18.10 0.85
C GLU A 114 4.36 -18.47 1.48
N ALA A 115 5.26 -17.49 1.64
CA ALA A 115 6.52 -17.70 2.33
C ALA A 115 6.31 -18.10 3.79
N ASN A 116 5.44 -17.42 4.53
CA ASN A 116 5.11 -17.75 5.92
C ASN A 116 4.46 -19.12 6.04
N ALA A 117 3.52 -19.45 5.15
CA ALA A 117 2.89 -20.77 5.13
C ALA A 117 3.88 -21.91 4.87
N ALA A 118 4.94 -21.66 4.09
CA ALA A 118 6.02 -22.62 3.86
C ALA A 118 6.97 -22.70 5.07
N LEU A 119 7.43 -21.56 5.58
CA LEU A 119 8.39 -21.48 6.68
C LEU A 119 7.84 -22.06 7.99
N ALA A 120 6.56 -21.82 8.29
CA ALA A 120 5.91 -22.36 9.48
C ALA A 120 5.87 -23.90 9.53
N LYS A 121 5.97 -24.58 8.37
CA LYS A 121 6.08 -26.05 8.30
C LYS A 121 7.47 -26.55 8.68
N GLU A 122 8.50 -25.71 8.51
CA GLU A 122 9.88 -26.03 8.89
C GLU A 122 10.14 -25.70 10.36
N ASP A 123 9.70 -24.52 10.79
CA ASP A 123 9.86 -23.99 12.13
C ASP A 123 8.79 -22.90 12.34
N PRO A 124 7.89 -23.04 13.33
CA PRO A 124 6.79 -22.10 13.54
C PRO A 124 7.26 -20.70 13.96
N LEU A 125 8.54 -20.53 14.35
CA LEU A 125 9.17 -19.24 14.66
C LEU A 125 9.97 -18.65 13.47
N LYS A 126 9.87 -19.25 12.27
CA LYS A 126 10.43 -18.66 11.05
C LYS A 126 9.33 -18.03 10.22
N GLY A 127 9.56 -16.78 9.83
CA GLY A 127 8.69 -16.07 8.92
C GLY A 127 9.04 -14.61 8.79
N TRP A 128 8.15 -13.92 8.10
CA TRP A 128 8.11 -12.50 7.92
C TRP A 128 7.17 -11.88 8.94
N GLU A 129 7.65 -10.83 9.60
CA GLU A 129 6.89 -9.99 10.52
C GLU A 129 7.06 -8.52 10.15
N PRO A 130 6.11 -7.63 10.51
CA PRO A 130 6.26 -6.20 10.32
C PRO A 130 7.55 -5.68 10.97
N LEU A 131 8.31 -4.89 10.21
CA LEU A 131 9.44 -4.16 10.77
C LEU A 131 8.92 -2.87 11.43
N PRO A 132 9.17 -2.64 12.73
CA PRO A 132 8.72 -1.41 13.38
C PRO A 132 9.33 -0.17 12.71
N VAL A 133 8.48 0.81 12.38
CA VAL A 133 8.90 2.07 11.78
C VAL A 133 9.80 2.85 12.76
N PRO A 134 10.94 3.42 12.34
CA PRO A 134 11.79 4.22 13.22
C PRO A 134 11.05 5.38 13.89
N ALA A 135 11.46 5.76 15.10
CA ALA A 135 10.90 6.92 15.79
C ALA A 135 11.06 8.20 14.94
N GLY A 136 10.05 9.08 14.99
CA GLY A 136 9.97 10.31 14.22
C GLY A 136 9.44 10.14 12.79
N GLN A 137 9.29 8.91 12.29
CA GLN A 137 8.75 8.61 10.96
C GLN A 137 7.26 8.27 11.02
N THR A 138 6.68 8.02 9.85
CA THR A 138 5.26 7.75 9.68
C THR A 138 5.00 6.35 9.13
N VAL A 139 3.98 5.68 9.66
CA VAL A 139 3.43 4.45 9.09
C VAL A 139 2.25 4.76 8.19
N TYR A 140 2.20 4.13 7.02
CA TYR A 140 1.04 4.19 6.12
C TYR A 140 0.05 3.10 6.48
N LEU A 141 -1.19 3.48 6.77
CA LEU A 141 -2.23 2.56 7.24
C LEU A 141 -3.28 2.23 6.16
N GLY A 142 -3.10 2.73 4.95
CA GLY A 142 -3.94 2.41 3.80
C GLY A 142 -4.79 3.59 3.31
N GLU A 143 -5.81 3.24 2.55
CA GLU A 143 -6.71 4.15 1.85
C GLU A 143 -8.11 4.01 2.45
N PHE A 144 -8.83 5.12 2.60
CA PHE A 144 -10.23 5.12 3.01
C PHE A 144 -10.98 6.20 2.23
N GLY A 145 -12.30 6.08 2.14
CA GLY A 145 -13.16 7.10 1.55
C GLY A 145 -14.62 6.71 1.75
N GLU A 146 -15.47 7.68 2.02
CA GLU A 146 -16.91 7.49 2.14
C GLU A 146 -17.56 7.28 0.77
N ASN A 147 -16.91 7.76 -0.30
CA ASN A 147 -17.41 7.70 -1.68
C ASN A 147 -16.80 6.55 -2.49
N GLY A 148 -16.16 5.58 -1.82
CA GLY A 148 -15.53 4.43 -2.45
C GLY A 148 -14.13 4.71 -3.04
N PHE A 149 -13.67 3.81 -3.92
CA PHE A 149 -12.34 3.92 -4.55
C PHE A 149 -12.44 4.42 -5.99
N SER A 150 -11.59 5.38 -6.36
CA SER A 150 -11.56 5.95 -7.72
C SER A 150 -11.19 4.95 -8.82
N ASN A 151 -10.57 3.82 -8.49
CA ASN A 151 -10.27 2.73 -9.41
C ASN A 151 -11.32 1.59 -9.43
N ARG A 152 -12.42 1.69 -8.67
CA ARG A 152 -13.50 0.69 -8.60
C ARG A 152 -14.78 1.24 -9.21
N LEU A 153 -14.85 1.23 -10.54
CA LEU A 153 -15.99 1.76 -11.29
C LEU A 153 -16.89 0.62 -11.78
N VAL A 154 -18.15 0.64 -11.38
CA VAL A 154 -19.20 -0.23 -11.95
C VAL A 154 -19.99 0.56 -12.97
N MET A 155 -20.15 0.02 -14.18
CA MET A 155 -20.83 0.69 -15.29
C MET A 155 -22.00 -0.14 -15.80
N ILE A 156 -23.12 0.53 -16.08
CA ILE A 156 -24.27 -0.09 -16.75
C ILE A 156 -24.15 0.16 -18.25
N SER A 157 -24.08 -0.91 -19.03
CA SER A 157 -24.06 -0.80 -20.49
C SER A 157 -25.33 -0.11 -21.01
N LYS A 158 -25.17 0.78 -22.00
CA LYS A 158 -26.30 1.40 -22.73
C LYS A 158 -27.24 0.39 -23.38
N ASN A 159 -26.78 -0.85 -23.58
CA ASN A 159 -27.56 -1.94 -24.17
C ASN A 159 -28.24 -2.83 -23.11
N SER A 160 -28.13 -2.51 -21.82
CA SER A 160 -28.81 -3.27 -20.76
C SER A 160 -30.32 -3.23 -20.99
N LYS A 161 -30.96 -4.40 -20.94
CA LYS A 161 -32.42 -4.52 -21.02
C LYS A 161 -33.10 -4.11 -19.71
N HIS A 162 -32.34 -4.05 -18.61
CA HIS A 162 -32.83 -3.79 -17.26
C HIS A 162 -31.89 -2.83 -16.51
N PRO A 163 -31.68 -1.59 -17.01
CA PRO A 163 -30.74 -0.65 -16.38
C PRO A 163 -31.19 -0.26 -14.96
N GLU A 164 -32.48 -0.10 -14.72
CA GLU A 164 -33.03 0.21 -13.39
C GLU A 164 -32.74 -0.92 -12.40
N ARG A 165 -33.00 -2.17 -12.78
CA ARG A 165 -32.71 -3.33 -11.91
C ARG A 165 -31.22 -3.51 -11.65
N ALA A 166 -30.37 -3.22 -12.64
CA ALA A 166 -28.93 -3.21 -12.44
C ALA A 166 -28.51 -2.12 -11.45
N MET A 167 -29.13 -0.93 -11.52
CA MET A 167 -28.87 0.14 -10.56
C MET A 167 -29.32 -0.23 -9.15
N GLU A 168 -30.50 -0.84 -8.97
CA GLU A 168 -30.96 -1.32 -7.65
C GLU A 168 -29.98 -2.32 -7.02
N LEU A 169 -29.39 -3.21 -7.82
CA LEU A 169 -28.37 -4.13 -7.33
C LEU A 169 -27.10 -3.38 -6.92
N ILE A 170 -26.63 -2.43 -7.73
CA ILE A 170 -25.45 -1.63 -7.41
C ILE A 170 -25.69 -0.85 -6.12
N ASP A 171 -26.82 -0.15 -6.00
CA ASP A 171 -27.20 0.60 -4.80
C ASP A 171 -27.20 -0.29 -3.55
N TYR A 172 -27.78 -1.49 -3.64
CA TYR A 172 -27.72 -2.46 -2.55
C TYR A 172 -26.29 -2.85 -2.16
N LEU A 173 -25.44 -3.20 -3.12
CA LEU A 173 -24.05 -3.61 -2.85
C LEU A 173 -23.18 -2.46 -2.30
N GLN A 174 -23.54 -1.21 -2.62
CA GLN A 174 -22.88 -0.01 -2.11
C GLN A 174 -23.39 0.41 -0.71
N SER A 175 -24.47 -0.20 -0.20
CA SER A 175 -24.95 0.03 1.17
C SER A 175 -24.08 -0.69 2.23
N PHE A 176 -24.24 -0.32 3.51
CA PHE A 176 -23.63 -1.03 4.63
C PHE A 176 -24.09 -2.50 4.71
N GLU A 177 -25.35 -2.78 4.38
CA GLU A 177 -25.88 -4.15 4.38
C GLU A 177 -25.23 -4.99 3.28
N GLY A 178 -25.21 -4.50 2.03
CA GLY A 178 -24.59 -5.21 0.92
C GLY A 178 -23.09 -5.38 1.07
N SER A 179 -22.40 -4.36 1.60
CA SER A 179 -20.97 -4.45 1.91
C SER A 179 -20.70 -5.47 3.02
N ARG A 180 -21.49 -5.50 4.10
CA ARG A 180 -21.40 -6.56 5.13
C ARG A 180 -21.63 -7.95 4.55
N LEU A 181 -22.62 -8.11 3.66
CA LEU A 181 -22.92 -9.38 3.03
C LEU A 181 -21.73 -9.89 2.21
N ILE A 182 -21.13 -9.04 1.39
CA ILE A 182 -19.94 -9.40 0.59
C ILE A 182 -18.77 -9.80 1.50
N GLN A 183 -18.56 -9.07 2.59
CA GLN A 183 -17.37 -9.22 3.44
C GLN A 183 -17.48 -10.37 4.46
N ASN A 184 -18.68 -10.67 4.96
CA ASN A 184 -18.88 -11.58 6.08
C ASN A 184 -19.86 -12.72 5.80
N GLY A 185 -20.62 -12.64 4.71
CA GLY A 185 -21.70 -13.59 4.41
C GLY A 185 -23.00 -13.27 5.16
N ILE A 186 -23.81 -14.30 5.38
CA ILE A 186 -25.19 -14.18 5.85
C ILE A 186 -25.25 -14.27 7.38
N GLN A 187 -25.89 -13.29 8.04
CA GLN A 187 -26.11 -13.33 9.48
C GLN A 187 -26.92 -14.58 9.88
N GLY A 188 -26.55 -15.22 10.99
CA GLY A 188 -27.16 -16.46 11.46
C GLY A 188 -26.63 -17.71 10.76
N LYS A 189 -25.97 -17.59 9.60
CA LYS A 189 -25.29 -18.69 8.91
C LYS A 189 -23.77 -18.59 9.05
N ASP A 190 -23.19 -17.49 8.58
CA ASP A 190 -21.74 -17.32 8.46
C ASP A 190 -21.16 -16.48 9.62
N TRP A 191 -21.96 -15.57 10.18
CA TRP A 191 -21.60 -14.73 11.34
C TRP A 191 -22.80 -14.49 12.26
N ASP A 192 -22.56 -14.01 13.47
CA ASP A 192 -23.60 -13.64 14.44
C ASP A 192 -23.13 -12.54 15.40
N VAL A 193 -24.05 -11.99 16.18
CA VAL A 193 -23.74 -11.07 17.28
C VAL A 193 -23.67 -11.84 18.58
N VAL A 194 -22.50 -11.83 19.22
CA VAL A 194 -22.26 -12.47 20.52
C VAL A 194 -21.72 -11.41 21.48
N ASP A 195 -22.34 -11.28 22.64
CA ASP A 195 -22.00 -10.27 23.65
C ASP A 195 -21.96 -8.84 23.08
N GLY A 196 -22.87 -8.54 22.15
CA GLY A 196 -22.97 -7.24 21.49
C GLY A 196 -21.93 -6.98 20.39
N LYS A 197 -21.08 -7.95 20.05
CA LYS A 197 -20.07 -7.83 19.00
C LYS A 197 -20.36 -8.77 17.83
N PRO A 198 -20.31 -8.29 16.58
CA PRO A 198 -20.43 -9.17 15.43
C PRO A 198 -19.14 -9.98 15.24
N GLN A 199 -19.29 -11.28 15.01
CA GLN A 199 -18.17 -12.18 14.77
C GLN A 199 -18.54 -13.32 13.82
N TRP A 200 -17.56 -13.78 13.05
CA TRP A 200 -17.72 -15.00 12.26
C TRP A 200 -17.98 -16.20 13.16
N LYS A 201 -18.82 -17.13 12.70
CA LYS A 201 -19.01 -18.40 13.40
C LYS A 201 -17.75 -19.24 13.27
N GLN A 202 -17.48 -20.09 14.26
CA GLN A 202 -16.32 -20.98 14.24
C GLN A 202 -16.30 -21.86 12.98
N ALA A 203 -17.46 -22.36 12.54
CA ALA A 203 -17.57 -23.14 11.32
C ALA A 203 -17.13 -22.36 10.05
N THR A 204 -17.38 -21.05 10.00
CA THR A 204 -16.94 -20.17 8.91
C THR A 204 -15.43 -19.98 8.93
N ILE A 205 -14.85 -19.77 10.12
CA ILE A 205 -13.40 -19.65 10.32
C ILE A 205 -12.71 -20.96 9.91
N ASP A 206 -13.23 -22.09 10.36
CA ASP A 206 -12.68 -23.41 10.03
C ASP A 206 -12.80 -23.71 8.54
N ALA A 207 -13.91 -23.34 7.89
CA ALA A 207 -14.08 -23.48 6.46
C ALA A 207 -13.09 -22.60 5.69
N GLN A 208 -12.89 -21.35 6.09
CA GLN A 208 -11.93 -20.44 5.47
C GLN A 208 -10.48 -20.95 5.55
N LYS A 209 -10.12 -21.65 6.62
CA LYS A 209 -8.79 -22.26 6.78
C LYS A 209 -8.59 -23.53 5.95
N ASN A 210 -9.64 -24.34 5.79
CA ASN A 210 -9.52 -25.71 5.29
C ASN A 210 -10.04 -25.90 3.85
N ASP A 211 -10.89 -25.01 3.35
CA ASP A 211 -11.43 -25.08 1.98
C ASP A 211 -10.69 -24.10 1.06
N PRO A 212 -9.86 -24.58 0.12
CA PRO A 212 -9.17 -23.71 -0.84
C PRO A 212 -10.14 -23.01 -1.81
N ASN A 213 -11.40 -23.45 -1.88
CA ASN A 213 -12.45 -22.83 -2.68
C ASN A 213 -13.48 -22.06 -1.83
N PHE A 214 -13.14 -21.72 -0.57
CA PHE A 214 -14.06 -21.09 0.39
C PHE A 214 -14.75 -19.86 -0.22
N SER A 215 -14.00 -18.91 -0.76
CA SER A 215 -14.57 -17.68 -1.35
C SER A 215 -15.43 -17.96 -2.58
N GLN A 216 -15.06 -18.95 -3.41
CA GLN A 216 -15.85 -19.36 -4.58
C GLN A 216 -17.18 -20.01 -4.16
N ASN A 217 -17.17 -20.80 -3.10
CA ASN A 217 -18.34 -21.54 -2.61
C ASN A 217 -19.30 -20.65 -1.80
N THR A 218 -18.77 -19.69 -1.06
CA THR A 218 -19.55 -18.85 -0.12
C THR A 218 -19.85 -17.46 -0.66
N GLY A 219 -19.06 -16.96 -1.61
CA GLY A 219 -19.06 -15.56 -2.04
C GLY A 219 -18.36 -14.60 -1.09
N ILE A 220 -17.97 -15.05 0.11
CA ILE A 220 -17.33 -14.21 1.14
C ILE A 220 -15.95 -13.76 0.65
N GLY A 221 -15.77 -12.45 0.59
CA GLY A 221 -14.54 -11.81 0.10
C GLY A 221 -14.31 -11.95 -1.41
N LEU A 222 -15.14 -12.67 -2.17
CA LEU A 222 -14.95 -12.88 -3.60
C LEU A 222 -15.26 -11.62 -4.42
N TYR A 223 -16.31 -10.89 -4.01
CA TYR A 223 -16.85 -9.73 -4.72
C TYR A 223 -16.48 -8.40 -4.06
N TRP A 224 -15.34 -8.34 -3.35
CA TRP A 224 -14.90 -7.17 -2.59
C TRP A 224 -14.82 -5.88 -3.43
N ASN A 225 -14.57 -5.98 -4.74
CA ASN A 225 -14.58 -4.84 -5.67
C ASN A 225 -15.97 -4.22 -5.89
N LEU A 226 -17.05 -4.92 -5.54
CA LEU A 226 -18.43 -4.44 -5.64
C LEU A 226 -18.97 -3.87 -4.31
N ALA A 227 -18.23 -4.06 -3.21
CA ALA A 227 -18.59 -3.47 -1.92
C ALA A 227 -18.36 -1.95 -1.97
N GLY A 228 -19.29 -1.18 -1.40
CA GLY A 228 -19.17 0.28 -1.35
C GLY A 228 -18.15 0.75 -0.32
N PHE A 229 -18.10 0.10 0.83
CA PHE A 229 -17.21 0.47 1.92
C PHE A 229 -15.97 -0.41 1.97
N VAL A 230 -14.84 0.21 2.33
CA VAL A 230 -13.55 -0.45 2.49
C VAL A 230 -13.58 -1.35 3.73
N ASP A 231 -12.80 -2.44 3.74
CA ASP A 231 -12.85 -3.46 4.80
C ASP A 231 -12.67 -2.93 6.23
N GLY A 232 -11.92 -1.83 6.40
CA GLY A 232 -11.67 -1.15 7.67
C GLY A 232 -12.70 -0.10 8.06
N TYR A 233 -13.65 0.24 7.19
CA TYR A 233 -14.63 1.31 7.46
C TYR A 233 -15.53 0.92 8.64
N PRO A 234 -15.79 1.83 9.62
CA PRO A 234 -16.65 1.52 10.75
C PRO A 234 -18.10 1.27 10.31
N ASP A 235 -18.60 0.08 10.58
CA ASP A 235 -20.01 -0.26 10.42
C ASP A 235 -20.86 0.53 11.44
N PRO A 236 -21.87 1.29 11.00
CA PRO A 236 -22.67 2.13 11.89
C PRO A 236 -23.57 1.34 12.85
N ASP A 237 -23.92 0.09 12.54
CA ASP A 237 -24.75 -0.73 13.40
C ASP A 237 -23.95 -1.33 14.57
N TYR A 238 -22.63 -1.50 14.39
CA TYR A 238 -21.78 -2.25 15.32
C TYR A 238 -20.58 -1.47 15.86
N GLY A 239 -20.23 -0.33 15.26
CA GLY A 239 -19.06 0.47 15.64
C GLY A 239 -17.72 -0.24 15.44
N THR A 240 -17.66 -1.18 14.50
CA THR A 240 -16.49 -2.05 14.25
C THR A 240 -16.23 -2.13 12.74
N PRO A 241 -15.03 -2.50 12.26
CA PRO A 241 -14.77 -2.64 10.82
C PRO A 241 -15.83 -3.48 10.10
N ILE A 242 -16.25 -3.02 8.92
CA ILE A 242 -17.29 -3.69 8.12
C ILE A 242 -16.91 -5.12 7.74
N ASN A 243 -15.60 -5.40 7.59
CA ASN A 243 -15.08 -6.76 7.57
C ASN A 243 -14.72 -7.16 9.02
N PHE A 244 -15.50 -8.08 9.60
CA PHE A 244 -15.35 -8.47 11.00
C PHE A 244 -14.03 -9.17 11.31
N THR A 245 -13.30 -9.64 10.29
CA THR A 245 -11.96 -10.22 10.44
C THR A 245 -10.87 -9.16 10.67
N ASN A 246 -11.18 -7.87 10.48
CA ASN A 246 -10.26 -6.76 10.78
C ASN A 246 -10.36 -6.25 12.23
N GLN A 247 -11.07 -6.98 13.09
CA GLN A 247 -11.15 -6.65 14.52
C GLN A 247 -9.91 -7.16 15.25
N ALA A 248 -9.38 -6.37 16.18
CA ALA A 248 -8.26 -6.77 17.03
C ALA A 248 -8.54 -8.08 17.79
N ASP A 249 -9.77 -8.28 18.28
CA ASP A 249 -10.18 -9.52 18.95
C ASP A 249 -10.10 -10.72 18.01
N PHE A 250 -10.48 -10.56 16.73
CA PHE A 250 -10.31 -11.60 15.73
C PHE A 250 -8.81 -11.90 15.53
N TRP A 251 -7.96 -10.90 15.29
CA TRP A 251 -6.53 -11.11 15.09
C TRP A 251 -5.85 -11.81 16.27
N ARG A 252 -6.20 -11.45 17.52
CA ARG A 252 -5.69 -12.12 18.73
C ARG A 252 -5.99 -13.62 18.74
N THR A 253 -7.14 -14.04 18.20
CA THR A 253 -7.50 -15.46 18.11
C THR A 253 -6.83 -16.20 16.94
N GLN A 254 -6.29 -15.47 15.96
CA GLN A 254 -5.68 -16.03 14.75
C GLN A 254 -4.15 -15.95 14.72
N MET A 255 -3.51 -15.51 15.82
CA MET A 255 -2.05 -15.37 15.89
C MET A 255 -1.33 -16.70 15.71
N THR A 256 -0.34 -16.71 14.82
CA THR A 256 0.65 -17.78 14.71
C THR A 256 1.62 -17.78 15.91
N GLU A 257 2.44 -18.81 16.06
CA GLU A 257 3.49 -18.82 17.09
C GLU A 257 4.52 -17.70 16.88
N LEU A 258 4.80 -17.36 15.61
CA LEU A 258 5.66 -16.22 15.26
C LEU A 258 5.03 -14.90 15.72
N ASP A 259 3.73 -14.68 15.45
CA ASP A 259 3.02 -13.48 15.90
C ASP A 259 3.06 -13.36 17.43
N GLN A 260 2.95 -14.49 18.14
CA GLN A 260 3.03 -14.54 19.60
C GLN A 260 4.43 -14.21 20.13
N ASP A 261 5.48 -14.73 19.49
CA ASP A 261 6.87 -14.40 19.85
C ASP A 261 7.20 -12.93 19.58
N TYR A 262 6.79 -12.40 18.43
CA TYR A 262 6.88 -10.97 18.10
C TYR A 262 6.16 -10.14 19.16
N SER A 263 4.92 -10.50 19.47
CA SER A 263 4.10 -9.78 20.44
C SER A 263 4.72 -9.77 21.83
N LYS A 264 5.27 -10.91 22.26
CA LYS A 264 6.02 -11.04 23.51
C LYS A 264 7.30 -10.19 23.52
N HIS A 265 8.05 -10.16 22.41
CA HIS A 265 9.27 -9.38 22.28
C HIS A 265 9.01 -7.88 22.49
N TYR A 266 7.92 -7.36 21.91
CA TYR A 266 7.56 -5.95 21.98
C TYR A 266 6.61 -5.59 23.14
N GLY A 267 6.17 -6.55 23.95
CA GLY A 267 5.25 -6.30 25.06
C GLY A 267 3.85 -5.88 24.61
N VAL A 268 3.35 -6.49 23.54
CA VAL A 268 2.04 -6.21 22.94
C VAL A 268 1.14 -7.45 22.90
N SER A 269 -0.16 -7.26 22.74
CA SER A 269 -1.17 -8.33 22.73
C SER A 269 -1.38 -8.98 21.35
N TYR A 270 -1.02 -8.27 20.29
CA TYR A 270 -0.90 -8.72 18.90
C TYR A 270 0.03 -7.75 18.15
N PRO A 271 0.60 -8.11 16.99
CA PRO A 271 1.61 -7.28 16.32
C PRO A 271 1.18 -5.84 16.02
N GLY A 272 -0.10 -5.63 15.64
CA GLY A 272 -0.64 -4.31 15.30
C GLY A 272 -0.72 -3.32 16.47
N GLU A 273 -0.88 -3.80 17.72
CA GLU A 273 -0.92 -2.94 18.92
C GLU A 273 0.40 -2.18 19.13
N LEU A 274 1.51 -2.66 18.57
CA LEU A 274 2.77 -1.92 18.60
C LEU A 274 2.66 -0.57 17.88
N VAL A 275 1.94 -0.53 16.77
CA VAL A 275 1.71 0.73 16.04
C VAL A 275 0.86 1.67 16.90
N GLU A 276 -0.26 1.17 17.45
CA GLU A 276 -1.17 1.94 18.30
C GLU A 276 -0.44 2.58 19.49
N LYS A 277 0.29 1.79 20.28
CA LYS A 277 1.06 2.28 21.44
C LYS A 277 2.08 3.33 21.07
N ARG A 278 2.77 3.16 19.93
CA ARG A 278 3.82 4.09 19.50
C ARG A 278 3.26 5.39 18.92
N VAL A 279 2.05 5.34 18.36
CA VAL A 279 1.30 6.54 17.96
C VAL A 279 0.81 7.28 19.19
N GLU A 280 0.22 6.59 20.17
CA GLU A 280 -0.23 7.18 21.44
C GLU A 280 0.92 7.82 22.23
N ALA A 281 2.10 7.20 22.21
CA ALA A 281 3.31 7.73 22.82
C ALA A 281 3.94 8.89 22.03
N GLY A 282 3.44 9.22 20.83
CA GLY A 282 4.00 10.25 19.95
C GLY A 282 5.35 9.88 19.33
N GLU A 283 5.75 8.60 19.37
CA GLU A 283 7.00 8.12 18.79
C GLU A 283 6.94 8.06 17.26
N ILE A 284 5.79 7.72 16.70
CA ILE A 284 5.55 7.66 15.26
C ILE A 284 4.24 8.36 14.91
N ARG A 285 4.06 8.69 13.63
CA ARG A 285 2.80 9.22 13.09
C ARG A 285 2.12 8.18 12.21
N THR A 286 0.86 8.41 11.87
CA THR A 286 0.11 7.63 10.88
C THR A 286 -0.28 8.51 9.70
N ILE A 287 -0.21 7.95 8.49
CA ILE A 287 -0.88 8.50 7.31
C ILE A 287 -1.97 7.53 6.87
N TYR A 288 -3.11 8.13 6.54
CA TYR A 288 -4.16 7.51 5.74
C TYR A 288 -4.32 8.31 4.46
N TYR A 289 -4.59 7.62 3.35
CA TYR A 289 -5.00 8.29 2.13
C TYR A 289 -6.53 8.36 2.10
N ASP A 290 -7.06 9.52 2.45
CA ASP A 290 -8.48 9.85 2.30
C ASP A 290 -8.79 10.11 0.80
N MET A 291 -9.30 9.08 0.15
CA MET A 291 -9.70 9.05 -1.27
C MET A 291 -10.74 10.12 -1.60
N ASP A 292 -11.54 10.57 -0.63
CA ASP A 292 -12.53 11.60 -0.89
C ASP A 292 -11.89 12.96 -1.18
N ASN A 293 -10.64 13.19 -0.78
CA ASN A 293 -9.89 14.39 -1.18
C ASN A 293 -9.54 14.39 -2.68
N GLU A 294 -9.73 13.28 -3.39
CA GLU A 294 -9.66 13.26 -4.84
C GLU A 294 -10.90 13.88 -5.51
N LEU A 295 -11.99 14.09 -4.78
CA LEU A 295 -13.19 14.72 -5.30
C LEU A 295 -12.87 16.12 -5.84
N GLY A 296 -13.25 16.37 -7.09
CA GLY A 296 -12.95 17.62 -7.79
C GLY A 296 -11.60 17.64 -8.50
N THR A 297 -10.81 16.56 -8.43
CA THR A 297 -9.64 16.39 -9.30
C THR A 297 -10.08 16.39 -10.76
N ASP A 298 -9.49 17.27 -11.57
CA ASP A 298 -9.67 17.26 -13.00
C ASP A 298 -8.97 16.04 -13.59
N THR A 299 -9.76 15.10 -14.12
CA THR A 299 -9.29 13.88 -14.79
C THR A 299 -9.03 14.09 -16.28
N SER A 300 -9.35 15.26 -16.83
CA SER A 300 -9.18 15.60 -18.25
C SER A 300 -7.82 16.25 -18.52
N MET A 301 -6.75 15.58 -18.09
CA MET A 301 -5.39 16.11 -18.21
C MET A 301 -5.05 16.54 -19.66
N PRO A 302 -4.51 17.76 -19.87
CA PRO A 302 -4.09 18.21 -21.19
C PRO A 302 -3.00 17.33 -21.80
N ASP A 303 -3.02 17.14 -23.12
CA ASP A 303 -2.10 16.23 -23.81
C ASP A 303 -0.63 16.68 -23.74
N ASP A 304 -0.38 17.97 -23.63
CA ASP A 304 0.97 18.49 -23.44
C ASP A 304 1.52 18.15 -22.04
N ILE A 305 0.67 18.18 -21.00
CA ILE A 305 1.04 17.73 -19.64
C ILE A 305 1.30 16.22 -19.63
N LYS A 306 0.41 15.40 -20.22
CA LYS A 306 0.63 13.94 -20.38
C LYS A 306 1.98 13.63 -21.00
N ARG A 307 2.33 14.32 -22.10
CA ARG A 307 3.60 14.12 -22.80
C ARG A 307 4.80 14.53 -21.95
N ILE A 308 4.71 15.61 -21.19
CA ILE A 308 5.77 16.02 -20.24
C ILE A 308 5.95 14.93 -19.18
N GLU A 309 4.85 14.41 -18.64
CA GLU A 309 4.89 13.39 -17.60
C GLU A 309 5.55 12.10 -18.05
N THR A 310 5.13 11.56 -19.20
CA THR A 310 5.76 10.38 -19.79
C THR A 310 7.25 10.60 -20.01
N LYS A 311 7.63 11.73 -20.61
CA LYS A 311 9.04 12.06 -20.90
C LYS A 311 9.89 12.14 -19.63
N VAL A 312 9.39 12.80 -18.58
CA VAL A 312 10.09 12.93 -17.30
C VAL A 312 10.15 11.59 -16.58
N THR A 313 9.07 10.81 -16.55
CA THR A 313 9.04 9.49 -15.92
C THR A 313 10.05 8.54 -16.57
N ASP A 314 10.03 8.44 -17.91
CA ASP A 314 10.97 7.61 -18.68
C ASP A 314 12.43 8.03 -18.42
N TYR A 315 12.67 9.34 -18.32
CA TYR A 315 13.98 9.87 -17.98
C TYR A 315 14.44 9.45 -16.59
N LEU A 316 13.59 9.62 -15.57
CA LEU A 316 13.89 9.27 -14.18
C LEU A 316 14.14 7.77 -14.02
N VAL A 317 13.32 6.92 -14.63
CA VAL A 317 13.51 5.45 -14.63
C VAL A 317 14.85 5.09 -15.28
N ARG A 318 15.16 5.67 -16.44
CA ARG A 318 16.43 5.41 -17.13
C ARG A 318 17.65 5.88 -16.35
N MET A 319 17.53 6.95 -15.58
CA MET A 319 18.66 7.54 -14.85
C MET A 319 18.86 6.97 -13.44
N ALA A 320 17.83 6.33 -12.86
CA ALA A 320 17.91 5.72 -11.54
C ALA A 320 19.15 4.82 -11.33
N PRO A 321 19.55 3.92 -12.26
CA PRO A 321 20.75 3.11 -12.07
C PRO A 321 22.03 3.93 -11.92
N LYS A 322 22.14 5.09 -12.60
CA LYS A 322 23.34 5.95 -12.52
C LYS A 322 23.47 6.61 -11.15
N LEU A 323 22.36 6.99 -10.54
CA LEU A 323 22.32 7.53 -9.18
C LEU A 323 22.64 6.43 -8.16
N ILE A 324 21.98 5.27 -8.27
CA ILE A 324 22.09 4.17 -7.32
C ILE A 324 23.50 3.54 -7.34
N TYR A 325 24.12 3.45 -8.50
CA TYR A 325 25.50 2.96 -8.64
C TYR A 325 26.58 4.05 -8.59
N ALA A 326 26.23 5.28 -8.21
CA ALA A 326 27.22 6.35 -8.07
C ALA A 326 28.26 6.00 -7.00
N ALA A 327 29.54 5.98 -7.40
CA ALA A 327 30.63 5.51 -6.55
C ALA A 327 30.88 6.37 -5.30
N THR A 328 30.60 7.68 -5.38
CA THR A 328 30.79 8.64 -4.27
C THR A 328 29.57 9.55 -4.13
N GLU A 329 29.47 10.24 -3.01
CA GLU A 329 28.42 11.23 -2.76
C GLU A 329 28.56 12.39 -3.74
N GLU A 330 29.77 12.84 -4.05
CA GLU A 330 30.01 13.91 -5.01
C GLU A 330 29.58 13.52 -6.43
N ALA A 331 29.76 12.26 -6.82
CA ALA A 331 29.29 11.75 -8.10
C ALA A 331 27.76 11.68 -8.15
N TYR A 332 27.12 11.33 -7.03
CA TYR A 332 25.67 11.37 -6.89
C TYR A 332 25.15 12.80 -7.01
N ASP A 333 25.70 13.73 -6.22
CA ASP A 333 25.26 15.13 -6.17
C ASP A 333 25.41 15.83 -7.53
N SER A 334 26.54 15.59 -8.21
CA SER A 334 26.76 16.09 -9.57
C SER A 334 25.73 15.53 -10.56
N THR A 335 25.40 14.24 -10.45
CA THR A 335 24.39 13.61 -11.30
C THR A 335 22.99 14.15 -10.99
N GLN A 336 22.62 14.28 -9.73
CA GLN A 336 21.35 14.86 -9.29
C GLN A 336 21.19 16.29 -9.82
N ALA A 337 22.20 17.16 -9.62
CA ALA A 337 22.15 18.55 -10.08
C ALA A 337 21.94 18.64 -11.59
N LYS A 338 22.68 17.85 -12.37
CA LYS A 338 22.50 17.77 -13.82
C LYS A 338 21.10 17.28 -14.20
N MET A 339 20.61 16.22 -13.55
CA MET A 339 19.28 15.71 -13.80
C MET A 339 18.21 16.75 -13.50
N MET A 340 18.33 17.53 -12.43
CA MET A 340 17.40 18.59 -12.06
C MET A 340 17.30 19.67 -13.14
N ASP A 341 18.42 20.06 -13.74
CA ASP A 341 18.42 21.02 -14.85
C ASP A 341 17.83 20.42 -16.13
N GLU A 342 18.11 19.14 -16.41
CA GLU A 342 17.47 18.44 -17.53
C GLU A 342 15.96 18.35 -17.34
N LEU A 343 15.47 18.02 -16.14
CA LEU A 343 14.04 17.97 -15.81
C LEU A 343 13.34 19.32 -16.03
N LYS A 344 13.97 20.42 -15.62
CA LYS A 344 13.48 21.78 -15.92
C LYS A 344 13.37 21.99 -17.44
N GLY A 345 14.42 21.61 -18.20
CA GLY A 345 14.43 21.68 -19.66
C GLY A 345 13.41 20.76 -20.35
N MET A 346 12.94 19.70 -19.67
CA MET A 346 11.86 18.84 -20.15
C MET A 346 10.46 19.41 -19.91
N GLY A 347 10.35 20.52 -19.18
CA GLY A 347 9.08 21.15 -18.83
C GLY A 347 8.47 20.64 -17.53
N ALA A 348 9.24 19.96 -16.66
CA ALA A 348 8.72 19.41 -15.40
C ALA A 348 7.99 20.45 -14.55
N GLN A 349 8.47 21.71 -14.50
CA GLN A 349 7.82 22.78 -13.76
C GLN A 349 6.38 23.01 -14.23
N LYS A 350 6.12 22.94 -15.54
CA LYS A 350 4.77 23.14 -16.10
C LYS A 350 3.80 22.04 -15.63
N ALA A 351 4.27 20.79 -15.56
CA ALA A 351 3.45 19.68 -15.04
C ALA A 351 3.23 19.81 -13.53
N ILE A 352 4.27 20.23 -12.78
CA ILE A 352 4.14 20.54 -11.35
C ILE A 352 3.08 21.62 -11.14
N ASP A 353 3.18 22.77 -11.81
CA ASP A 353 2.25 23.89 -11.65
C ASP A 353 0.80 23.48 -11.96
N TYR A 354 0.60 22.67 -13.01
CA TYR A 354 -0.71 22.10 -13.33
C TYR A 354 -1.27 21.28 -12.17
N TRP A 355 -0.48 20.37 -11.61
CA TRP A 355 -0.94 19.52 -10.50
C TRP A 355 -1.09 20.27 -9.18
N MET A 356 -0.23 21.24 -8.89
CA MET A 356 -0.40 22.12 -7.73
C MET A 356 -1.76 22.85 -7.82
N ALA A 357 -2.11 23.38 -8.99
CA ALA A 357 -3.40 24.05 -9.19
C ALA A 357 -4.58 23.07 -9.11
N ASN A 358 -4.47 21.90 -9.76
CA ASN A 358 -5.52 20.88 -9.77
C ASN A 358 -5.80 20.33 -8.36
N MET A 359 -4.76 19.99 -7.61
CA MET A 359 -4.88 19.47 -6.24
C MET A 359 -5.35 20.53 -5.24
N THR A 360 -4.94 21.79 -5.42
CA THR A 360 -5.50 22.90 -4.63
C THR A 360 -7.01 22.99 -4.84
N LYS A 361 -7.47 23.01 -6.09
CA LYS A 361 -8.89 23.05 -6.43
C LYS A 361 -9.66 21.84 -5.89
N ALA A 362 -9.10 20.63 -5.99
CA ALA A 362 -9.71 19.42 -5.45
C ALA A 362 -9.89 19.53 -3.92
N SER A 363 -8.82 19.91 -3.21
CA SER A 363 -8.87 20.10 -1.75
C SER A 363 -9.91 21.15 -1.31
N GLU A 364 -10.04 22.26 -2.05
CA GLU A 364 -11.05 23.29 -1.79
C GLU A 364 -12.48 22.81 -2.08
N THR A 365 -12.65 22.06 -3.17
CA THR A 365 -13.95 21.48 -3.55
C THR A 365 -14.43 20.54 -2.46
N TYR A 366 -13.58 19.61 -2.03
CA TYR A 366 -13.92 18.66 -0.98
C TYR A 366 -14.19 19.34 0.37
N ALA A 367 -13.37 20.32 0.76
CA ALA A 367 -13.61 21.11 1.97
C ALA A 367 -14.94 21.87 1.94
N GLY A 368 -15.42 22.24 0.74
CA GLY A 368 -16.74 22.84 0.54
C GLY A 368 -17.91 21.87 0.70
N LEU A 369 -17.71 20.57 0.43
CA LEU A 369 -18.74 19.52 0.58
C LEU A 369 -18.97 19.11 2.04
N LYS A 370 -17.98 19.34 2.92
CA LYS A 370 -18.08 19.06 4.37
C LYS A 370 -18.80 20.15 5.18
N LYS A 371 -19.19 21.25 4.56
CA LYS A 371 -19.94 22.36 5.18
C LYS A 371 -21.42 22.23 4.89
#